data_AF-A0A3C0NDY3-F1
#
_entry.id   AF-A0A3C0NDY3-F1
#
_cell.length_a   1.000
_cell.length_b   1.000
_cell.length_c   1.000
_cell.angle_alpha   90.00
_cell.angle_beta   90.00
_cell.angle_gamma   90.00
#
_symmetry.space_group_name_H-M   'P 1'
#
loop_
_entity.id
_entity.type
_entity.pdbx_description
1 polymer ?
#
loop_
_entity_poly.entity_id
_entity_poly.type
_entity_poly.pdbx_seq_one_letter_code
_entity_poly.pdbx_strand_id
1 'polypeptide(L)'
;MSEVRGRGRRGSKSEYRITECPVVDTLTRAIDYGPPEPGDVPALMRELVDWLSSLEAAELPAPIRAGILTHRFLSIHPFNDGNGRTGRLLATAELWRSGYRMRGFFSFDEYFNADRDRYYQNLQMGLPVNFYDGRHDPDHTPWLLYFVETMARAADELQAKAKSLYQELDPDAPPWESLPRPQQQILTRLLARVLDGVENPFVINPSDIASWEGVSDNTAREWLKEWATEGFVNPVLAGEGVRVRSYTLAEEWVETCFQIRQPSRGK
;
A
#
# COMPACT_ATOMS: atom_id res chain seq x y z
N MET A 1 -16.08 20.17 15.32
CA MET A 1 -15.36 20.82 14.19
C MET A 1 -14.10 21.52 14.71
N SER A 2 -12.96 20.83 14.68
CA SER A 2 -11.65 21.40 15.06
C SER A 2 -11.05 22.24 13.94
N GLU A 3 -11.04 23.56 14.12
CA GLU A 3 -10.24 24.48 13.32
C GLU A 3 -8.75 24.17 13.51
N VAL A 4 -8.10 23.71 12.44
CA VAL A 4 -6.64 23.54 12.36
C VAL A 4 -5.99 24.92 12.26
N ARG A 5 -5.49 25.46 13.39
CA ARG A 5 -4.71 26.71 13.40
C ARG A 5 -3.21 26.40 13.36
N GLY A 6 -2.64 26.42 12.14
CA GLY A 6 -1.20 26.41 11.93
C GLY A 6 -0.82 26.25 10.45
N ARG A 7 -0.33 27.31 9.79
CA ARG A 7 0.36 27.15 8.50
C ARG A 7 1.76 26.61 8.77
N GLY A 8 1.99 25.32 8.53
CA GLY A 8 3.34 24.75 8.50
C GLY A 8 4.22 25.55 7.53
N ARG A 9 5.31 26.14 8.03
CA ARG A 9 6.32 26.80 7.19
C ARG A 9 7.08 25.74 6.41
N ARG A 10 7.06 25.81 5.07
CA ARG A 10 7.91 24.96 4.22
C ARG A 10 9.38 25.17 4.58
N GLY A 11 10.12 24.09 4.83
CA GLY A 11 11.59 24.08 4.93
C GLY A 11 12.20 23.80 6.31
N SER A 12 11.42 23.80 7.39
CA SER A 12 11.91 23.42 8.74
C SER A 12 11.29 22.11 9.20
N LYS A 13 12.11 21.17 9.69
CA LYS A 13 11.62 19.97 10.39
C LYS A 13 10.84 20.42 11.63
N SER A 14 9.73 19.74 11.92
CA SER A 14 9.01 19.96 13.18
C SER A 14 9.71 19.18 14.28
N GLU A 15 10.08 19.88 15.35
CA GLU A 15 10.54 19.24 16.59
C GLU A 15 9.38 18.50 17.27
N TYR A 16 9.70 17.53 18.11
CA TYR A 16 8.70 16.96 19.01
C TYR A 16 8.12 18.03 19.93
N ARG A 17 6.86 17.86 20.31
CA ARG A 17 6.20 18.79 21.24
C ARG A 17 6.91 18.76 22.58
N ILE A 18 7.02 19.95 23.17
CA ILE A 18 7.55 20.17 24.53
C ILE A 18 6.44 20.61 25.50
N THR A 19 5.21 20.69 25.01
CA THR A 19 4.01 21.09 25.74
C THR A 19 2.93 20.03 25.61
N GLU A 20 2.03 19.98 26.58
CA GLU A 20 0.82 19.17 26.47
C GLU A 20 -0.03 19.59 25.27
N CYS A 21 -0.56 18.60 24.56
CA CYS A 21 -1.39 18.79 23.37
C CYS A 21 -2.56 17.80 23.38
N PRO A 22 -3.49 17.88 24.35
CA PRO A 22 -4.65 17.00 24.38
C PRO A 22 -5.49 17.19 23.12
N VAL A 23 -6.01 16.10 22.59
CA VAL A 23 -7.03 16.15 21.54
C VAL A 23 -8.35 16.41 22.21
N VAL A 24 -8.99 17.51 21.82
CA VAL A 24 -10.23 18.00 22.44
C VAL A 24 -11.36 18.04 21.43
N ASP A 25 -12.54 17.60 21.86
CA ASP A 25 -13.76 17.83 21.12
C ASP A 25 -14.09 19.33 21.18
N THR A 26 -14.14 19.96 20.03
CA THR A 26 -14.46 21.39 19.91
C THR A 26 -15.86 21.82 20.36
N LEU A 27 -16.85 20.92 20.33
CA LEU A 27 -18.22 21.19 20.74
C LEU A 27 -18.37 21.03 22.25
N THR A 28 -17.91 19.90 22.80
CA THR A 28 -18.10 19.58 24.22
C THR A 28 -16.99 20.09 25.12
N ARG A 29 -15.84 20.49 24.54
CA ARG A 29 -14.58 20.80 25.25
C ARG A 29 -14.02 19.64 26.06
N ALA A 30 -14.57 18.42 25.91
CA ALA A 30 -14.04 17.24 26.53
C ALA A 30 -12.69 16.88 25.90
N ILE A 31 -11.80 16.28 26.71
CA ILE A 31 -10.57 15.69 26.20
C ILE A 31 -10.95 14.34 25.61
N ASP A 32 -10.94 14.25 24.28
CA ASP A 32 -11.14 12.99 23.56
C ASP A 32 -9.94 12.06 23.74
N TYR A 33 -8.75 12.65 23.86
CA TYR A 33 -7.52 11.90 24.04
C TYR A 33 -6.42 12.71 24.75
N GLY A 34 -5.86 12.14 25.82
CA GLY A 34 -4.69 12.62 26.53
C GLY A 34 -3.44 11.86 26.06
N PRO A 35 -2.61 12.44 25.18
CA PRO A 35 -1.37 11.81 24.72
C PRO A 35 -0.34 11.69 25.85
N PRO A 36 0.77 10.94 25.67
CA PRO A 36 1.82 10.82 26.67
C PRO A 36 2.40 12.18 27.08
N GLU A 37 3.12 12.25 28.19
CA GLU A 37 3.84 13.45 28.56
C GLU A 37 4.91 13.79 27.50
N PRO A 38 5.18 15.08 27.21
CA PRO A 38 6.19 15.50 26.24
C PRO A 38 7.57 14.87 26.46
N GLY A 39 7.94 14.60 27.72
CA GLY A 39 9.21 13.97 28.08
C GLY A 39 9.36 12.54 27.57
N ASP A 40 8.24 11.82 27.42
CA ASP A 40 8.23 10.41 27.00
C ASP A 40 8.17 10.25 25.48
N VAL A 41 7.69 11.27 24.76
CA VAL A 41 7.55 11.25 23.29
C VAL A 41 8.83 10.79 22.58
N PRO A 42 10.04 11.29 22.90
CA PRO A 42 11.25 10.83 22.22
C PRO A 42 11.53 9.33 22.40
N ALA A 43 11.23 8.76 23.57
CA ALA A 43 11.43 7.33 23.84
C ALA A 43 10.40 6.49 23.09
N LEU A 44 9.12 6.86 23.19
CA LEU A 44 8.03 6.17 22.50
C LEU A 44 8.18 6.19 20.97
N MET A 45 8.65 7.30 20.41
CA MET A 45 8.94 7.38 18.98
C MET A 45 10.12 6.50 18.57
N ARG A 46 11.13 6.31 19.42
CA ARG A 46 12.21 5.34 19.16
C ARG A 46 11.68 3.92 19.19
N GLU A 47 10.89 3.57 20.21
CA GLU A 47 10.25 2.25 20.32
C GLU A 47 9.41 1.93 19.07
N LEU A 48 8.64 2.90 18.56
CA LEU A 48 7.85 2.72 17.34
C LEU A 48 8.73 2.44 16.11
N VAL A 49 9.85 3.15 15.96
CA VAL A 49 10.79 2.97 14.85
C VAL A 49 11.54 1.64 14.97
N ASP A 50 11.93 1.26 16.17
CA ASP A 50 12.59 -0.01 16.48
C ASP A 50 11.65 -1.18 16.18
N TRP A 51 10.38 -1.08 16.60
CA TRP A 51 9.35 -2.06 16.25
C TRP A 51 9.17 -2.17 14.73
N LEU A 52 9.05 -1.06 14.00
CA LEU A 52 8.87 -1.08 12.55
C LEU A 52 10.05 -1.76 11.82
N SER A 53 11.24 -1.71 12.42
CA SER A 53 12.48 -2.29 11.89
C SER A 53 12.70 -3.75 12.34
N SER A 54 11.83 -4.29 13.19
CA SER A 54 11.95 -5.64 13.75
C SER A 54 11.52 -6.75 12.77
N LEU A 55 11.98 -7.98 13.03
CA LEU A 55 11.50 -9.17 12.32
C LEU A 55 10.01 -9.42 12.54
N GLU A 56 9.53 -9.19 13.76
CA GLU A 56 8.11 -9.31 14.11
C GLU A 56 7.24 -8.44 13.19
N ALA A 57 7.59 -7.17 13.03
CA ALA A 57 6.87 -6.30 12.10
C ALA A 57 7.03 -6.78 10.64
N ALA A 58 8.20 -7.24 10.24
CA ALA A 58 8.43 -7.72 8.87
C ALA A 58 7.56 -8.94 8.49
N GLU A 59 7.22 -9.81 9.45
CA GLU A 59 6.34 -10.97 9.25
C GLU A 59 4.86 -10.60 9.11
N LEU A 60 4.46 -9.41 9.58
CA LEU A 60 3.08 -8.96 9.45
C LEU A 60 2.71 -8.67 7.98
N PRO A 61 1.46 -8.94 7.57
CA PRO A 61 0.94 -8.43 6.30
C PRO A 61 1.05 -6.91 6.25
N ALA A 62 1.46 -6.36 5.10
CA ALA A 62 1.72 -4.92 4.97
C ALA A 62 0.54 -4.01 5.37
N PRO A 63 -0.73 -4.32 5.05
CA PRO A 63 -1.87 -3.53 5.53
C PRO A 63 -1.99 -3.51 7.05
N ILE A 64 -1.72 -4.63 7.71
CA ILE A 64 -1.76 -4.74 9.17
C ILE A 64 -0.64 -3.90 9.79
N ARG A 65 0.59 -4.04 9.29
CA ARG A 65 1.73 -3.25 9.76
C ARG A 65 1.50 -1.75 9.58
N ALA A 66 0.99 -1.32 8.42
CA ALA A 66 0.66 0.08 8.17
C ALA A 66 -0.45 0.60 9.11
N GLY A 67 -1.46 -0.23 9.39
CA GLY A 67 -2.52 0.09 10.35
C GLY A 67 -1.99 0.30 11.76
N ILE A 68 -1.18 -0.63 12.28
CA ILE A 68 -0.55 -0.53 13.61
C ILE A 68 0.37 0.70 13.69
N LEU A 69 1.23 0.90 12.68
CA LEU A 69 2.12 2.05 12.60
C LEU A 69 1.34 3.37 12.74
N THR A 70 0.23 3.48 12.02
CA THR A 70 -0.63 4.67 12.02
C THR A 70 -1.25 4.89 13.39
N HIS A 71 -1.82 3.84 14.00
CA HIS A 71 -2.48 3.94 15.30
C HIS A 71 -1.49 4.31 16.42
N ARG A 72 -0.37 3.60 16.52
CA ARG A 72 0.67 3.88 17.52
C ARG A 72 1.23 5.29 17.36
N PHE A 73 1.50 5.74 16.13
CA PHE A 73 1.96 7.11 15.88
C PHE A 73 0.94 8.17 16.32
N LEU A 74 -0.34 7.98 15.99
CA LEU A 74 -1.41 8.91 16.35
C LEU A 74 -1.67 8.93 17.86
N SER A 75 -1.47 7.80 18.54
CA SER A 75 -1.48 7.71 20.00
C SER A 75 -0.31 8.49 20.59
N ILE A 76 0.94 8.28 20.16
CA ILE A 76 2.08 9.06 20.70
C ILE A 76 1.88 10.58 20.51
N HIS A 77 1.25 10.98 19.41
CA HIS A 77 0.91 12.37 19.08
C HIS A 77 2.14 13.31 19.20
N PRO A 78 3.23 13.04 18.47
CA PRO A 78 4.54 13.61 18.77
C PRO A 78 4.71 15.08 18.44
N PHE A 79 3.85 15.67 17.59
CA PHE A 79 3.99 17.05 17.13
C PHE A 79 2.88 17.97 17.68
N ASN A 80 3.10 19.28 17.65
CA ASN A 80 2.08 20.28 18.02
C ASN A 80 0.94 20.39 16.98
N ASP A 81 1.23 20.10 15.71
CA ASP A 81 0.25 20.05 14.62
C ASP A 81 0.74 19.06 13.56
N GLY A 82 -0.18 18.53 12.77
CA GLY A 82 0.13 17.69 11.62
C GLY A 82 0.14 16.20 11.90
N ASN A 83 -0.10 15.75 13.14
CA ASN A 83 -0.10 14.32 13.48
C ASN A 83 -1.03 13.50 12.60
N GLY A 84 -2.27 13.96 12.35
CA GLY A 84 -3.19 13.27 11.44
C GLY A 84 -2.64 13.11 10.02
N ARG A 85 -2.04 14.17 9.46
CA ARG A 85 -1.45 14.18 8.10
C ARG A 85 -0.22 13.27 8.04
N THR A 86 0.65 13.35 9.05
CA THR A 86 1.84 12.52 9.14
C THR A 86 1.49 11.05 9.32
N GLY A 87 0.51 10.71 10.16
CA GLY A 87 0.05 9.33 10.35
C GLY A 87 -0.43 8.69 9.05
N ARG A 88 -1.26 9.40 8.28
CA ARG A 88 -1.69 8.92 6.95
C ARG A 88 -0.54 8.82 5.96
N LEU A 89 0.41 9.77 5.99
CA LEU A 89 1.60 9.69 5.15
C LEU A 89 2.47 8.47 5.50
N LEU A 90 2.63 8.15 6.79
CA LEU A 90 3.35 6.97 7.26
C LEU A 90 2.65 5.68 6.80
N ALA A 91 1.32 5.62 6.92
CA ALA A 91 0.52 4.51 6.41
C ALA A 91 0.80 4.27 4.92
N THR A 92 0.68 5.33 4.12
CA THR A 92 0.93 5.29 2.67
C THR A 92 2.37 4.90 2.36
N ALA A 93 3.35 5.47 3.06
CA ALA A 93 4.76 5.17 2.85
C ALA A 93 5.07 3.69 3.13
N GLU A 94 4.52 3.13 4.21
CA GLU A 94 4.73 1.72 4.56
C GLU A 94 4.06 0.77 3.55
N LEU A 95 2.84 1.09 3.10
CA LEU A 95 2.18 0.37 2.02
C LEU A 95 3.00 0.41 0.73
N TRP A 96 3.48 1.60 0.33
CA TRP A 96 4.25 1.78 -0.90
C TRP A 96 5.56 1.01 -0.88
N ARG A 97 6.29 1.06 0.25
CA ARG A 97 7.52 0.30 0.45
C ARG A 97 7.29 -1.21 0.38
N SER A 98 6.08 -1.65 0.70
CA SER A 98 5.65 -3.05 0.66
C SER A 98 4.98 -3.47 -0.66
N GLY A 99 5.01 -2.62 -1.70
CA GLY A 99 4.42 -2.92 -3.02
C GLY A 99 2.93 -2.57 -3.17
N TYR A 100 2.28 -2.03 -2.14
CA TYR A 100 0.88 -1.59 -2.16
C TYR A 100 0.77 -0.13 -2.59
N ARG A 101 1.27 0.20 -3.79
CA ARG A 101 1.29 1.60 -4.28
C ARG A 101 -0.07 2.09 -4.77
N MET A 102 -0.99 1.15 -5.08
CA MET A 102 -2.31 1.40 -5.68
C MET A 102 -2.27 2.43 -6.83
N ARG A 103 -1.11 2.52 -7.51
CA ARG A 103 -0.77 3.49 -8.57
C ARG A 103 -1.15 4.95 -8.26
N GLY A 104 -1.19 5.34 -6.99
CA GLY A 104 -1.57 6.70 -6.57
C GLY A 104 -3.07 7.01 -6.62
N PHE A 105 -3.93 6.02 -6.92
CA PHE A 105 -5.40 6.17 -6.90
C PHE A 105 -6.01 6.03 -5.51
N PHE A 106 -5.20 5.72 -4.50
CA PHE A 106 -5.66 5.54 -3.14
C PHE A 106 -5.16 6.65 -2.23
N SER A 107 -6.10 7.28 -1.54
CA SER A 107 -5.84 8.33 -0.56
C SER A 107 -6.62 8.05 0.71
N PHE A 108 -5.92 7.69 1.80
CA PHE A 108 -6.54 7.55 3.12
C PHE A 108 -7.28 8.82 3.55
N ASP A 109 -6.80 10.00 3.15
CA ASP A 109 -7.45 11.27 3.43
C ASP A 109 -8.88 11.31 2.88
N GLU A 110 -9.10 10.84 1.66
CA GLU A 110 -10.42 10.86 1.01
C GLU A 110 -11.41 9.97 1.76
N TYR A 111 -11.04 8.71 2.00
CA TYR A 111 -11.93 7.73 2.63
C TYR A 111 -12.18 8.02 4.11
N PHE A 112 -11.17 8.48 4.86
CA PHE A 112 -11.36 8.84 6.27
C PHE A 112 -12.17 10.14 6.42
N ASN A 113 -12.06 11.09 5.49
CA ASN A 113 -12.88 12.30 5.54
C ASN A 113 -14.33 12.02 5.12
N ALA A 114 -14.56 11.12 4.16
CA ALA A 114 -15.90 10.73 3.73
C ALA A 114 -16.69 10.02 4.86
N ASP A 115 -15.99 9.36 5.79
CA ASP A 115 -16.58 8.62 6.91
C ASP A 115 -15.90 8.98 8.25
N ARG A 116 -15.91 10.28 8.55
CA ARG A 116 -15.15 10.87 9.65
C ARG A 116 -15.56 10.34 11.03
N ASP A 117 -16.84 10.14 11.24
CA ASP A 117 -17.36 9.71 12.54
C ASP A 117 -16.94 8.26 12.84
N ARG A 118 -17.07 7.37 11.84
CA ARG A 118 -16.59 5.98 11.96
C ARG A 118 -15.07 5.91 12.08
N TYR A 119 -14.34 6.77 11.36
CA TYR A 119 -12.89 6.88 11.51
C TYR A 119 -12.49 7.17 12.96
N TYR A 120 -13.03 8.23 13.57
CA TYR A 120 -12.68 8.58 14.94
C TYR A 120 -13.16 7.54 15.95
N GLN A 121 -14.36 6.98 15.76
CA GLN A 121 -14.88 5.91 16.62
C GLN A 121 -13.93 4.70 16.66
N ASN A 122 -13.46 4.25 15.49
CA ASN A 122 -12.55 3.11 15.39
C ASN A 122 -11.12 3.47 15.79
N LEU A 123 -10.67 4.72 15.61
CA LEU A 123 -9.37 5.16 16.10
C LEU A 123 -9.31 5.17 17.64
N GLN A 124 -10.41 5.57 18.29
CA GLN A 124 -10.50 5.60 19.74
C GLN A 124 -10.59 4.20 20.36
N MET A 125 -11.13 3.20 19.64
CA MET A 125 -11.27 1.80 20.07
C MET A 125 -11.97 1.61 21.43
N GLY A 126 -12.71 2.62 21.91
CA GLY A 126 -13.29 2.62 23.26
C GLY A 126 -12.26 2.66 24.40
N LEU A 127 -11.02 3.04 24.12
CA LEU A 127 -9.94 3.07 25.11
C LEU A 127 -10.07 4.24 26.10
N PRO A 128 -9.57 4.12 27.34
CA PRO A 128 -9.59 5.20 28.33
C PRO A 128 -8.88 6.45 27.83
N VAL A 129 -9.30 7.66 28.20
CA VAL A 129 -8.76 8.91 27.61
C VAL A 129 -7.24 9.06 27.76
N ASN A 130 -6.66 8.59 28.88
CA ASN A 130 -5.23 8.74 29.17
C ASN A 130 -4.39 7.67 28.45
N PHE A 131 -3.28 8.09 27.85
CA PHE A 131 -2.34 7.18 27.18
C PHE A 131 -1.86 6.02 28.06
N TYR A 132 -1.53 6.30 29.32
CA TYR A 132 -0.94 5.32 30.24
C TYR A 132 -1.96 4.28 30.76
N ASP A 133 -3.24 4.49 30.51
CA ASP A 133 -4.33 3.59 30.95
C ASP A 133 -4.63 2.49 29.90
N GLY A 134 -3.64 2.10 29.10
CA GLY A 134 -3.74 0.97 28.16
C GLY A 134 -3.78 1.34 26.67
N ARG A 135 -3.44 2.57 26.28
CA ARG A 135 -3.31 2.97 24.86
C ARG A 135 -1.92 2.78 24.27
N HIS A 136 -0.91 2.49 25.10
CA HIS A 136 0.44 2.21 24.62
C HIS A 136 0.49 0.96 23.74
N ASP A 137 -0.26 -0.09 24.10
CA ASP A 137 -0.39 -1.31 23.29
C ASP A 137 -1.76 -2.00 23.47
N PRO A 138 -2.83 -1.44 22.88
CA PRO A 138 -4.18 -2.00 22.97
C PRO A 138 -4.37 -3.20 22.02
N ASP A 139 -5.50 -3.90 22.15
CA ASP A 139 -5.98 -4.75 21.06
C ASP A 139 -6.37 -3.86 19.87
N HIS A 140 -5.57 -3.93 18.79
CA HIS A 140 -5.74 -3.11 17.60
C HIS A 140 -6.85 -3.61 16.67
N THR A 141 -7.49 -4.74 16.98
CA THR A 141 -8.47 -5.40 16.10
C THR A 141 -9.55 -4.45 15.56
N PRO A 142 -10.23 -3.62 16.37
CA PRO A 142 -11.28 -2.73 15.85
C PRO A 142 -10.77 -1.74 14.81
N TRP A 143 -9.62 -1.11 15.09
CA TRP A 143 -8.96 -0.20 14.16
C TRP A 143 -8.52 -0.91 12.89
N LEU A 144 -7.89 -2.10 13.02
CA LEU A 144 -7.38 -2.85 11.87
C LEU A 144 -8.49 -3.35 10.95
N LEU A 145 -9.62 -3.78 11.50
CA LEU A 145 -10.79 -4.15 10.71
C LEU A 145 -11.29 -2.96 9.88
N TYR A 146 -11.48 -1.80 10.51
CA TYR A 146 -11.88 -0.58 9.80
C TYR A 146 -10.85 -0.14 8.74
N PHE A 147 -9.57 -0.20 9.07
CA PHE A 147 -8.48 0.22 8.19
C PHE A 147 -8.42 -0.66 6.93
N VAL A 148 -8.46 -1.98 7.11
CA VAL A 148 -8.42 -2.93 5.98
C VAL A 148 -9.71 -2.90 5.17
N GLU A 149 -10.87 -2.75 5.82
CA GLU A 149 -12.14 -2.57 5.11
C GLU A 149 -12.13 -1.31 4.25
N THR A 150 -11.56 -0.21 4.77
CA THR A 150 -11.40 1.03 4.01
C THR A 150 -10.53 0.81 2.77
N MET A 151 -9.44 0.06 2.90
CA MET A 151 -8.59 -0.31 1.76
C MET A 151 -9.33 -1.21 0.76
N ALA A 152 -10.11 -2.17 1.24
CA ALA A 152 -10.89 -3.07 0.39
C ALA A 152 -11.94 -2.31 -0.42
N ARG A 153 -12.72 -1.44 0.24
CA ARG A 153 -13.68 -0.55 -0.43
C ARG A 153 -13.01 0.30 -1.51
N ALA A 154 -11.84 0.86 -1.20
CA ALA A 154 -11.12 1.67 -2.17
C ALA A 154 -10.65 0.86 -3.40
N ALA A 155 -10.23 -0.39 -3.20
CA ALA A 155 -9.86 -1.28 -4.28
C ALA A 155 -11.08 -1.65 -5.15
N ASP A 156 -12.25 -1.91 -4.53
CA ASP A 156 -13.49 -2.22 -5.23
C ASP A 156 -14.00 -1.04 -6.06
N GLU A 157 -13.98 0.17 -5.49
CA GLU A 157 -14.37 1.40 -6.21
C GLU A 157 -13.43 1.68 -7.39
N LEU A 158 -12.13 1.52 -7.19
CA LEU A 158 -11.14 1.64 -8.26
C LEU A 158 -11.37 0.60 -9.36
N GLN A 159 -11.63 -0.65 -8.99
CA GLN A 159 -11.93 -1.71 -9.95
C GLN A 159 -13.20 -1.40 -10.75
N ALA A 160 -14.28 -1.00 -10.08
CA ALA A 160 -15.54 -0.66 -10.72
C ALA A 160 -15.36 0.51 -11.70
N LYS A 161 -14.63 1.55 -11.29
CA LYS A 161 -14.36 2.70 -12.16
C LYS A 161 -13.47 2.32 -13.35
N ALA A 162 -12.43 1.53 -13.14
CA ALA A 162 -11.56 1.03 -14.20
C ALA A 162 -12.37 0.20 -15.21
N LYS A 163 -13.25 -0.68 -14.75
CA LYS A 163 -14.12 -1.50 -15.61
C LYS A 163 -15.10 -0.65 -16.42
N SER A 164 -15.73 0.36 -15.80
CA SER A 164 -16.62 1.30 -16.50
C SER A 164 -15.89 2.02 -17.63
N LEU A 165 -14.72 2.60 -17.34
CA LEU A 165 -13.93 3.31 -18.34
C LEU A 165 -13.45 2.37 -19.46
N TYR A 166 -13.07 1.15 -19.11
CA TYR A 166 -12.66 0.14 -20.07
C TYR A 166 -13.82 -0.25 -21.01
N GLN A 167 -15.01 -0.45 -20.48
CA GLN A 167 -16.22 -0.76 -21.26
C GLN A 167 -16.65 0.42 -22.15
N GLU A 168 -16.52 1.66 -21.69
CA GLU A 168 -16.83 2.85 -22.49
C GLU A 168 -15.93 3.00 -23.72
N LEU A 169 -14.69 2.50 -23.67
CA LEU A 169 -13.75 2.53 -24.79
C LEU A 169 -14.06 1.47 -25.86
N ASP A 170 -14.88 0.45 -25.53
CA ASP A 170 -15.17 -0.73 -26.36
C ASP A 170 -13.93 -1.30 -27.09
N PRO A 171 -12.81 -1.55 -26.38
CA PRO A 171 -11.59 -2.03 -27.02
C PRO A 171 -11.76 -3.49 -27.45
N ASP A 172 -11.02 -3.89 -28.49
CA ASP A 172 -10.86 -5.31 -28.82
C ASP A 172 -10.38 -6.08 -27.58
N ALA A 173 -10.95 -7.27 -27.37
CA ALA A 173 -10.58 -8.13 -26.25
C ALA A 173 -9.07 -8.39 -26.30
N PRO A 174 -8.33 -8.01 -25.25
CA PRO A 174 -6.89 -8.11 -25.26
C PRO A 174 -6.52 -9.60 -25.21
N PRO A 175 -5.38 -9.99 -25.79
CA PRO A 175 -5.06 -11.40 -25.96
C PRO A 175 -5.04 -12.17 -24.63
N TRP A 176 -4.72 -11.49 -23.51
CA TRP A 176 -4.67 -12.10 -22.18
C TRP A 176 -6.05 -12.45 -21.59
N GLU A 177 -7.16 -11.94 -22.10
CA GLU A 177 -8.51 -12.34 -21.63
C GLU A 177 -8.82 -13.80 -21.95
N SER A 178 -8.19 -14.35 -22.98
CA SER A 178 -8.31 -15.77 -23.33
C SER A 178 -7.57 -16.71 -22.36
N LEU A 179 -6.64 -16.17 -21.56
CA LEU A 179 -5.84 -16.96 -20.62
C LEU A 179 -6.67 -17.41 -19.42
N PRO A 180 -6.38 -18.60 -18.84
CA PRO A 180 -6.93 -19.00 -17.55
C PRO A 180 -6.59 -17.99 -16.44
N ARG A 181 -7.46 -17.86 -15.43
CA ARG A 181 -7.30 -16.88 -14.33
C ARG A 181 -5.93 -16.90 -13.63
N PRO A 182 -5.30 -18.06 -13.31
CA PRO A 182 -3.95 -18.09 -12.73
C PRO A 182 -2.90 -17.49 -13.66
N GLN A 183 -3.03 -17.74 -14.97
CA GLN A 183 -2.13 -17.20 -15.99
C GLN A 183 -2.31 -15.66 -16.12
N GLN A 184 -3.54 -15.16 -16.07
CA GLN A 184 -3.79 -13.71 -16.02
C GLN A 184 -3.14 -13.06 -14.77
N GLN A 185 -3.16 -13.74 -13.62
CA GLN A 185 -2.54 -13.25 -12.38
C GLN A 185 -1.02 -13.18 -12.49
N ILE A 186 -0.38 -14.19 -13.07
CA ILE A 186 1.06 -14.17 -13.39
C ILE A 186 1.36 -12.97 -14.29
N LEU A 187 0.64 -12.80 -15.41
CA LEU A 187 0.91 -11.72 -16.36
C LEU A 187 0.77 -10.35 -15.69
N THR A 188 -0.30 -10.17 -14.91
CA THR A 188 -0.53 -8.96 -14.11
C THR A 188 0.63 -8.69 -13.15
N ARG A 189 1.16 -9.73 -12.50
CA ARG A 189 2.32 -9.62 -11.61
C ARG A 189 3.59 -9.21 -12.35
N LEU A 190 3.83 -9.74 -13.54
CA LEU A 190 4.97 -9.37 -14.38
C LEU A 190 4.86 -7.91 -14.85
N LEU A 191 3.71 -7.51 -15.38
CA LEU A 191 3.42 -6.14 -15.81
C LEU A 191 3.56 -5.15 -14.64
N ALA A 192 3.07 -5.51 -13.45
CA ALA A 192 3.22 -4.70 -12.25
C ALA A 192 4.69 -4.46 -11.87
N ARG A 193 5.54 -5.49 -11.95
CA ARG A 193 6.99 -5.36 -11.68
C ARG A 193 7.70 -4.43 -12.66
N VAL A 194 7.39 -4.55 -13.96
CA VAL A 194 7.89 -3.62 -14.99
C VAL A 194 7.43 -2.20 -14.69
N LEU A 195 6.15 -2.03 -14.36
CA LEU A 195 5.55 -0.74 -14.00
C LEU A 195 6.03 -0.17 -12.66
N ASP A 196 6.62 -0.97 -11.77
CA ASP A 196 7.26 -0.47 -10.56
C ASP A 196 8.73 -0.11 -10.77
N GLY A 197 9.31 -0.46 -11.92
CA GLY A 197 10.71 -0.21 -12.26
C GLY A 197 11.68 -1.09 -11.48
N VAL A 198 11.20 -2.26 -11.03
CA VAL A 198 11.96 -3.16 -10.14
C VAL A 198 13.07 -3.88 -10.90
N GLU A 199 12.87 -4.21 -12.18
CA GLU A 199 13.89 -4.81 -13.07
C GLU A 199 13.35 -4.84 -14.51
N ASN A 200 14.18 -4.52 -15.51
CA ASN A 200 13.88 -4.70 -16.92
C ASN A 200 15.19 -4.90 -17.72
N PRO A 201 15.37 -6.00 -18.48
CA PRO A 201 14.44 -7.12 -18.63
C PRO A 201 14.34 -7.97 -17.36
N PHE A 202 13.12 -8.20 -16.90
CA PHE A 202 12.86 -9.11 -15.79
C PHE A 202 12.87 -10.56 -16.32
N VAL A 203 13.84 -11.34 -15.86
CA VAL A 203 14.04 -12.73 -16.30
C VAL A 203 13.28 -13.67 -15.38
N ILE A 204 12.40 -14.48 -15.97
CA ILE A 204 11.64 -15.51 -15.28
C ILE A 204 12.05 -16.91 -15.73
N ASN A 205 11.97 -17.86 -14.81
CA ASN A 205 12.18 -19.26 -15.08
C ASN A 205 10.96 -20.09 -14.61
N PRO A 206 10.84 -21.37 -15.03
CA PRO A 206 9.70 -22.20 -14.63
C PRO A 206 9.55 -22.39 -13.11
N SER A 207 10.65 -22.39 -12.35
CA SER A 207 10.59 -22.52 -10.89
C SER A 207 10.00 -21.29 -10.21
N ASP A 208 10.15 -20.10 -10.79
CA ASP A 208 9.49 -18.89 -10.29
C ASP A 208 7.96 -19.04 -10.38
N ILE A 209 7.47 -19.47 -11.55
CA ILE A 209 6.04 -19.69 -11.79
C ILE A 209 5.47 -20.81 -10.91
N ALA A 210 6.20 -21.93 -10.81
CA ALA A 210 5.83 -23.05 -9.95
C ALA A 210 5.70 -22.63 -8.48
N SER A 211 6.64 -21.80 -8.00
CA SER A 211 6.62 -21.24 -6.65
C SER A 211 5.45 -20.28 -6.43
N TRP A 212 5.16 -19.41 -7.40
CA TRP A 212 4.11 -18.39 -7.26
C TRP A 212 2.71 -18.96 -7.28
N GLU A 213 2.44 -19.93 -8.16
CA GLU A 213 1.09 -20.49 -8.36
C GLU A 213 0.89 -21.86 -7.69
N GLY A 214 1.92 -22.43 -7.06
CA GLY A 214 1.86 -23.74 -6.43
C GLY A 214 1.64 -24.88 -7.44
N VAL A 215 2.14 -24.73 -8.67
CA VAL A 215 2.04 -25.73 -9.74
C VAL A 215 3.34 -26.50 -9.92
N SER A 216 3.31 -27.61 -10.69
CA SER A 216 4.53 -28.34 -11.00
C SER A 216 5.44 -27.57 -11.95
N ASP A 217 6.76 -27.78 -11.82
CA ASP A 217 7.79 -27.30 -12.75
C ASP A 217 7.49 -27.61 -14.23
N ASN A 218 6.85 -28.76 -14.50
CA ASN A 218 6.48 -29.16 -15.84
C ASN A 218 5.28 -28.35 -16.35
N THR A 219 4.27 -28.13 -15.51
CA THR A 219 3.12 -27.26 -15.83
C THR A 219 3.59 -25.85 -16.15
N ALA A 220 4.47 -25.29 -15.31
CA ALA A 220 5.07 -23.97 -15.54
C ALA A 220 5.87 -23.90 -16.85
N ARG A 221 6.60 -24.96 -17.21
CA ARG A 221 7.32 -25.04 -18.50
C ARG A 221 6.39 -25.03 -19.70
N GLU A 222 5.29 -25.79 -19.64
CA GLU A 222 4.33 -25.81 -20.74
C GLU A 222 3.63 -24.45 -20.89
N TRP A 223 3.22 -23.80 -19.79
CA TRP A 223 2.66 -22.44 -19.85
C TRP A 223 3.63 -21.44 -20.48
N LEU A 224 4.91 -21.46 -20.09
CA LEU A 224 5.90 -20.53 -20.66
C LEU A 224 6.18 -20.79 -22.14
N LYS A 225 6.03 -22.03 -22.64
CA LYS A 225 6.12 -22.33 -24.07
C LYS A 225 4.90 -21.82 -24.84
N GLU A 226 3.70 -22.02 -24.30
CA GLU A 226 2.45 -21.49 -24.86
C GLU A 226 2.52 -19.97 -24.94
N TRP A 227 2.90 -19.32 -23.84
CA TRP A 227 3.07 -17.87 -23.78
C TRP A 227 4.12 -17.33 -24.75
N ALA A 228 5.19 -18.08 -25.00
CA ALA A 228 6.17 -17.71 -26.01
C ALA A 228 5.62 -17.81 -27.44
N THR A 229 4.68 -18.73 -27.67
CA THR A 229 4.00 -18.88 -28.97
C THR A 229 2.94 -17.79 -29.16
N GLU A 230 2.27 -17.39 -28.08
CA GLU A 230 1.24 -16.35 -28.06
C GLU A 230 1.81 -14.92 -27.99
N GLY A 231 3.14 -14.77 -27.85
CA GLY A 231 3.81 -13.47 -27.84
C GLY A 231 3.83 -12.77 -26.47
N PHE A 232 3.42 -13.42 -25.38
CA PHE A 232 3.51 -12.83 -24.04
C PHE A 232 4.95 -12.74 -23.51
N VAL A 233 5.80 -13.71 -23.88
CA VAL A 233 7.19 -13.78 -23.41
C VAL A 233 8.14 -14.17 -24.53
N ASN A 234 9.40 -13.76 -24.41
CA ASN A 234 10.48 -14.15 -25.30
C ASN A 234 11.47 -15.08 -24.56
N PRO A 235 11.91 -16.18 -25.18
CA PRO A 235 12.95 -17.03 -24.59
C PRO A 235 14.27 -16.27 -24.52
N VAL A 236 14.97 -16.36 -23.39
CA VAL A 236 16.35 -15.86 -23.27
C VAL A 236 17.27 -16.91 -23.90
N LEU A 237 17.70 -16.66 -25.13
CA LEU A 237 18.53 -17.59 -25.88
C LEU A 237 19.98 -17.59 -25.37
N ALA A 238 20.53 -18.80 -25.24
CA ALA A 238 21.96 -19.03 -25.03
C ALA A 238 22.51 -19.86 -26.20
N GLY A 239 22.49 -19.31 -27.42
CA GLY A 239 23.02 -19.97 -28.62
C GLY A 239 22.11 -21.05 -29.25
N GLU A 240 22.42 -21.44 -30.49
CA GLU A 240 21.66 -22.43 -31.26
C GLU A 240 21.67 -23.81 -30.56
N GLY A 241 20.50 -24.44 -30.46
CA GLY A 241 20.34 -25.79 -29.91
C GLY A 241 20.33 -25.91 -28.38
N VAL A 242 20.46 -24.80 -27.64
CA VAL A 242 20.43 -24.82 -26.17
C VAL A 242 18.99 -24.79 -25.65
N ARG A 243 18.70 -25.65 -24.67
CA ARG A 243 17.40 -25.71 -23.99
C ARG A 243 17.09 -24.36 -23.33
N VAL A 244 15.95 -23.77 -23.68
CA VAL A 244 15.44 -22.55 -23.03
C VAL A 244 15.20 -22.82 -21.54
N ARG A 245 15.81 -22.00 -20.69
CA ARG A 245 15.69 -22.09 -19.23
C ARG A 245 15.00 -20.88 -18.61
N SER A 246 14.94 -19.79 -19.33
CA SER A 246 14.40 -18.53 -18.86
C SER A 246 13.78 -17.73 -19.99
N TYR A 247 12.90 -16.81 -19.61
CA TYR A 247 12.08 -15.99 -20.48
C TYR A 247 12.08 -14.55 -19.96
N THR A 248 11.78 -13.60 -20.83
CA THR A 248 11.51 -12.20 -20.47
C THR A 248 10.14 -11.83 -21.01
N LEU A 249 9.47 -10.85 -20.41
CA LEU A 249 8.25 -10.28 -21.00
C LEU A 249 8.56 -9.78 -22.42
N ALA A 250 7.66 -9.99 -23.38
CA ALA A 250 7.86 -9.50 -24.73
C ALA A 250 7.91 -7.96 -24.76
N GLU A 251 8.69 -7.42 -25.69
CA GLU A 251 9.00 -5.98 -25.76
C GLU A 251 7.75 -5.12 -25.90
N GLU A 252 6.76 -5.56 -26.67
CA GLU A 252 5.47 -4.87 -26.86
C GLU A 252 4.73 -4.60 -25.52
N TRP A 253 4.77 -5.55 -24.59
CA TRP A 253 4.11 -5.44 -23.29
C TRP A 253 4.90 -4.55 -22.33
N VAL A 254 6.23 -4.59 -22.45
CA VAL A 254 7.13 -3.69 -21.75
C VAL A 254 6.90 -2.23 -22.20
N GLU A 255 6.82 -2.00 -23.51
CA GLU A 255 6.55 -0.68 -24.09
C GLU A 255 5.17 -0.15 -23.68
N THR A 256 4.14 -1.00 -23.73
CA THR A 256 2.79 -0.66 -23.25
C THR A 256 2.82 -0.18 -21.80
N CYS A 257 3.58 -0.85 -20.93
CA CYS A 257 3.78 -0.42 -19.54
C CYS A 257 4.44 0.98 -19.46
N PHE A 258 5.43 1.27 -20.30
CA PHE A 258 6.08 2.59 -20.31
C PHE A 258 5.18 3.70 -20.83
N GLN A 259 4.35 3.42 -21.84
CA GLN A 259 3.34 4.36 -22.35
C GLN A 259 2.31 4.72 -21.26
N ILE A 260 1.91 3.76 -20.42
CA ILE A 260 1.03 4.03 -19.27
C ILE A 260 1.70 4.97 -18.25
N ARG A 261 3.02 4.84 -18.02
CA ARG A 261 3.77 5.71 -17.09
C ARG A 261 3.97 7.13 -17.61
N GLN A 262 4.05 7.31 -18.92
CA GLN A 262 4.17 8.60 -19.57
C GLN A 262 2.99 8.77 -20.54
N PRO A 263 1.78 9.08 -20.04
CA PRO A 263 0.69 9.37 -20.95
C PRO A 263 1.18 10.52 -21.83
N SER A 264 1.23 10.26 -23.14
CA SER A 264 1.55 11.27 -24.13
C SER A 264 0.72 12.49 -23.77
N ARG A 265 1.37 13.63 -23.47
CA ARG A 265 0.67 14.91 -23.34
C ARG A 265 -0.01 15.15 -24.67
N GLY A 266 -1.28 14.75 -24.76
CA GLY A 266 -2.11 14.97 -25.93
C GLY A 266 -2.11 16.46 -26.25
N LYS A 267 -1.83 16.76 -27.51
CA LYS A 267 -2.09 18.07 -28.12
C LYS A 267 -3.58 18.35 -28.15
#